data_AF-A0A158JL33-F1
#
_entry.id   AF-A0A158JL33-F1
#
_cell.length_a   1.000
_cell.length_b   1.000
_cell.length_c   1.000
_cell.angle_alpha   90.00
_cell.angle_beta   90.00
_cell.angle_gamma   90.00
#
_symmetry.space_group_name_H-M   'P 1'
#
loop_
_entity.id
_entity.type
_entity.pdbx_description
1 polymer ?
#
loop_
_entity_poly.entity_id
_entity_poly.type
_entity_poly.pdbx_seq_one_letter_code
_entity_poly.pdbx_strand_id
1 'polypeptide(L)'
;MADISAALIGFLGVMAGGYFNNFFAEDYRRFRDGQALAGALAGELESHTAPIPRIREGLAIMEEQIRSGKKLDLPEWPMPPSPIFDQNAAKIGSLGAETAKEVAYVYEHLRAYRQNFHMLSKHNGAMPVEWSHATIIGCLAIISRSENRAVQLAITLTGQTEESYWRRPQTQAQLKYGAAVIAAFLLALKVFG
;
A
#
# COMPACT_ATOMS: atom_id res chain seq x y z
N MET A 1 -53.99 -8.99 15.70
CA MET A 1 -52.74 -8.50 16.32
C MET A 1 -51.55 -9.44 16.07
N ALA A 2 -51.71 -10.76 16.20
CA ALA A 2 -50.63 -11.74 15.92
C ALA A 2 -50.03 -11.66 14.49
N ASP A 3 -50.84 -11.43 13.46
CA ASP A 3 -50.34 -11.33 12.07
C ASP A 3 -49.46 -10.10 11.82
N ILE A 4 -49.76 -8.98 12.49
CA ILE A 4 -48.96 -7.74 12.39
C ILE A 4 -47.61 -7.94 13.07
N SER A 5 -47.59 -8.59 14.24
CA SER A 5 -46.36 -8.92 14.95
C SER A 5 -45.48 -9.91 14.17
N ALA A 6 -46.07 -10.94 13.55
CA ALA A 6 -45.33 -11.89 12.73
C ALA A 6 -44.74 -11.27 11.44
N ALA A 7 -45.52 -10.41 10.75
CA ALA A 7 -45.05 -9.69 9.57
C ALA A 7 -43.92 -8.70 9.91
N LEU A 8 -44.03 -7.99 11.04
CA LEU A 8 -43.01 -7.06 11.50
C LEU A 8 -41.70 -7.78 11.90
N ILE A 9 -41.81 -8.92 12.58
CA ILE A 9 -40.65 -9.77 12.93
C ILE A 9 -39.98 -10.32 11.67
N GLY A 10 -40.77 -10.80 10.68
CA GLY A 10 -40.24 -11.28 9.41
C GLY A 10 -39.52 -10.19 8.62
N PHE A 11 -40.13 -9.01 8.49
CA PHE A 11 -39.53 -7.87 7.80
C PHE A 11 -38.21 -7.42 8.46
N LEU A 12 -38.18 -7.36 9.79
CA LEU A 12 -36.98 -6.96 10.53
C LEU A 12 -35.90 -8.03 10.54
N GLY A 13 -36.27 -9.32 10.55
CA GLY A 13 -35.33 -10.42 10.38
C GLY A 13 -34.62 -10.36 9.03
N VAL A 14 -35.36 -10.05 7.96
CA VAL A 14 -34.81 -9.86 6.61
C VAL A 14 -33.94 -8.59 6.55
N MET A 15 -34.37 -7.47 7.16
CA MET A 15 -33.56 -6.25 7.19
C MET A 15 -32.26 -6.41 7.99
N ALA A 16 -32.33 -7.04 9.17
CA ALA A 16 -31.17 -7.33 9.99
C ALA A 16 -30.23 -8.31 9.27
N GLY A 17 -30.76 -9.42 8.74
CA GLY A 17 -29.98 -10.38 7.97
C GLY A 17 -29.31 -9.75 6.74
N GLY A 18 -30.03 -8.92 5.99
CA GLY A 18 -29.51 -8.18 4.84
C GLY A 18 -28.44 -7.17 5.23
N TYR A 19 -28.62 -6.43 6.32
CA TYR A 19 -27.63 -5.47 6.82
C TYR A 19 -26.35 -6.18 7.29
N PHE A 20 -26.47 -7.23 8.11
CA PHE A 20 -25.33 -7.99 8.61
C PHE A 20 -24.55 -8.66 7.47
N ASN A 21 -25.26 -9.28 6.54
CA ASN A 21 -24.62 -10.01 5.45
C ASN A 21 -23.97 -9.07 4.42
N ASN A 22 -24.60 -7.93 4.10
CA ASN A 22 -24.07 -7.03 3.07
C ASN A 22 -23.05 -6.03 3.59
N PHE A 23 -23.17 -5.55 4.83
CA PHE A 23 -22.24 -4.52 5.33
C PHE A 23 -21.10 -5.12 6.13
N PHE A 24 -21.35 -5.96 7.14
CA PHE A 24 -20.27 -6.50 7.96
C PHE A 24 -19.43 -7.53 7.22
N ALA A 25 -20.04 -8.43 6.43
CA ALA A 25 -19.26 -9.42 5.69
C ALA A 25 -18.39 -8.77 4.61
N GLU A 26 -18.94 -7.80 3.88
CA GLU A 26 -18.21 -7.06 2.85
C GLU A 26 -17.12 -6.15 3.46
N ASP A 27 -17.39 -5.46 4.56
CA ASP A 27 -16.40 -4.64 5.25
C ASP A 27 -15.26 -5.49 5.84
N TYR A 28 -15.58 -6.63 6.45
CA TYR A 28 -14.58 -7.61 6.91
C TYR A 28 -13.74 -8.16 5.76
N ARG A 29 -14.38 -8.50 4.63
CA ARG A 29 -13.68 -8.97 3.43
C ARG A 29 -12.73 -7.90 2.90
N ARG A 30 -13.18 -6.65 2.76
CA ARG A 30 -12.34 -5.51 2.33
C ARG A 30 -11.18 -5.26 3.28
N PHE A 31 -11.42 -5.37 4.59
CA PHE A 31 -10.36 -5.28 5.59
C PHE A 31 -9.30 -6.37 5.38
N ARG A 32 -9.71 -7.63 5.22
CA ARG A 32 -8.80 -8.76 4.99
C ARG A 32 -8.03 -8.62 3.66
N ASP A 33 -8.70 -8.18 2.60
CA ASP A 33 -8.07 -7.90 1.31
C ASP A 33 -7.03 -6.77 1.45
N GLY A 34 -7.34 -5.73 2.21
CA GLY A 34 -6.41 -4.65 2.53
C GLY A 34 -5.18 -5.13 3.31
N GLN A 35 -5.36 -5.99 4.31
CA GLN A 35 -4.24 -6.58 5.06
C GLN A 35 -3.35 -7.46 4.19
N ALA A 36 -3.95 -8.28 3.32
CA ALA A 36 -3.20 -9.12 2.40
C ALA A 36 -2.38 -8.27 1.41
N LEU A 37 -2.98 -7.20 0.88
CA LEU A 37 -2.28 -6.24 0.03
C LEU A 37 -1.14 -5.54 0.79
N ALA A 38 -1.37 -5.11 2.03
CA ALA A 38 -0.36 -4.46 2.85
C ALA A 38 0.86 -5.37 3.04
N GLY A 39 0.65 -6.64 3.40
CA GLY A 39 1.73 -7.61 3.57
C GLY A 39 2.49 -7.90 2.28
N ALA A 40 1.78 -8.03 1.15
CA ALA A 40 2.42 -8.24 -0.15
C ALA A 40 3.29 -7.04 -0.57
N LEU A 41 2.79 -5.82 -0.38
CA LEU A 41 3.54 -4.59 -0.67
C LEU A 41 4.72 -4.39 0.29
N ALA A 42 4.59 -4.78 1.56
CA ALA A 42 5.68 -4.73 2.53
C ALA A 42 6.84 -5.62 2.07
N GLY A 43 6.55 -6.88 1.71
CA GLY A 43 7.59 -7.80 1.22
C GLY A 43 8.26 -7.35 -0.08
N GLU A 44 7.49 -6.82 -1.04
CA GLU A 44 8.06 -6.23 -2.25
C GLU A 44 8.97 -5.03 -1.92
N LEU A 45 8.53 -4.15 -1.00
CA LEU A 45 9.29 -2.96 -0.64
C LEU A 45 10.56 -3.28 0.17
N GLU A 46 10.51 -4.27 1.06
CA GLU A 46 11.68 -4.80 1.77
C GLU A 46 12.72 -5.34 0.78
N SER A 47 12.27 -6.07 -0.24
CA SER A 47 13.18 -6.57 -1.29
C SER A 47 13.85 -5.46 -2.09
N HIS A 48 13.16 -4.33 -2.28
CA HIS A 48 13.69 -3.16 -2.97
C HIS A 48 14.61 -2.31 -2.08
N THR A 49 14.36 -2.26 -0.78
CA THR A 49 15.12 -1.43 0.16
C THR A 49 16.38 -2.11 0.68
N ALA A 50 16.38 -3.44 0.85
CA ALA A 50 17.55 -4.20 1.31
C ALA A 50 18.87 -3.91 0.54
N PRO A 51 18.89 -3.78 -0.80
CA PRO A 51 20.13 -3.51 -1.54
C PRO A 51 20.50 -2.01 -1.62
N ILE A 52 19.71 -1.08 -1.08
CA ILE A 52 19.93 0.38 -1.22
C ILE A 52 21.35 0.82 -0.81
N PRO A 53 21.91 0.40 0.33
CA PRO A 53 23.26 0.82 0.72
C PRO A 53 24.33 0.45 -0.32
N ARG A 54 24.25 -0.77 -0.87
CA ARG A 54 25.15 -1.26 -1.91
C ARG A 54 24.95 -0.52 -3.24
N ILE A 55 23.71 -0.22 -3.59
CA ILE A 55 23.39 0.57 -4.79
C ILE A 55 23.99 1.98 -4.67
N ARG A 56 23.88 2.62 -3.50
CA ARG A 56 24.45 3.95 -3.23
C ARG A 56 25.97 3.94 -3.37
N GLU A 57 26.63 2.96 -2.78
CA GLU A 57 28.08 2.78 -2.90
C GLU A 57 28.50 2.61 -4.37
N GLY A 58 27.79 1.75 -5.11
CA GLY A 58 28.05 1.55 -6.54
C GLY A 58 27.91 2.85 -7.35
N LEU A 59 26.85 3.64 -7.09
CA LEU A 59 26.64 4.94 -7.73
C LEU A 59 27.74 5.95 -7.39
N ALA A 60 28.22 5.97 -6.13
CA ALA A 60 29.33 6.83 -5.73
C ALA A 60 30.64 6.44 -6.43
N ILE A 61 30.91 5.14 -6.58
CA ILE A 61 32.09 4.65 -7.33
C ILE A 61 31.99 5.05 -8.81
N MET A 62 30.82 4.89 -9.43
CA MET A 62 30.60 5.31 -10.82
C MET A 62 30.79 6.82 -10.99
N GLU A 63 30.33 7.62 -10.02
CA GLU A 63 30.51 9.07 -10.02
C GLU A 63 32.00 9.46 -10.04
N GLU A 64 32.81 8.84 -9.19
CA GLU A 64 34.25 9.07 -9.12
C GLU A 64 34.99 8.60 -10.39
N GLN A 65 34.54 7.49 -10.99
CA GLN A 65 35.08 7.03 -12.29
C GLN A 65 34.85 8.07 -13.38
N ILE A 66 33.65 8.64 -13.47
CA ILE A 66 33.35 9.69 -14.46
C ILE A 66 34.17 10.95 -14.19
N ARG A 67 34.28 11.37 -12.92
CA ARG A 67 35.08 12.55 -12.54
C ARG A 67 36.57 12.39 -12.85
N SER A 68 37.10 11.17 -12.77
CA SER A 68 38.48 10.84 -13.16
C SER A 68 38.66 10.64 -14.68
N GLY A 69 37.63 10.91 -15.48
CA GLY A 69 37.68 10.80 -16.95
C GLY A 69 37.62 9.35 -17.45
N LYS A 70 37.31 8.38 -16.58
CA LYS A 70 37.11 6.99 -16.98
C LYS A 70 35.72 6.82 -17.57
N LYS A 71 35.62 5.99 -18.61
CA LYS A 71 34.33 5.55 -19.14
C LYS A 71 33.73 4.51 -18.21
N LEU A 72 32.41 4.57 -18.05
CA LEU A 72 31.66 3.48 -17.44
C LEU A 72 31.63 2.30 -18.41
N ASP A 73 31.78 1.10 -17.88
CA ASP A 73 31.58 -0.15 -18.60
C ASP A 73 30.43 -0.89 -17.92
N LEU A 74 29.21 -0.45 -18.22
CA LEU A 74 27.99 -1.04 -17.69
C LEU A 74 27.32 -1.86 -18.79
N PRO A 75 26.94 -3.12 -18.52
CA PRO A 75 25.99 -3.79 -19.40
C PRO A 75 24.65 -3.06 -19.37
N GLU A 76 23.81 -3.27 -20.38
CA GLU A 76 22.43 -2.77 -20.33
C GLU A 76 21.67 -3.49 -19.20
N TRP A 77 21.06 -2.72 -18.30
CA TRP A 77 20.21 -3.25 -17.24
C TRP A 77 18.75 -2.95 -17.59
N PRO A 78 17.89 -3.98 -17.77
CA PRO A 78 16.48 -3.75 -17.99
C PRO A 78 15.83 -3.15 -16.76
N MET A 79 14.77 -2.37 -16.95
CA MET A 79 13.98 -1.82 -15.83
C MET A 79 13.22 -2.95 -15.12
N PRO A 80 13.55 -3.30 -13.86
CA PRO A 80 12.80 -4.33 -13.16
C PRO A 80 11.40 -3.81 -12.80
N PRO A 81 10.35 -4.62 -12.98
CA PRO A 81 8.98 -4.24 -12.61
C PRO A 81 8.80 -4.24 -11.08
N SER A 82 7.70 -3.66 -10.63
CA SER A 82 7.19 -3.84 -9.26
C SER A 82 5.85 -4.58 -9.34
N PRO A 83 5.89 -5.91 -9.58
CA PRO A 83 4.70 -6.68 -9.96
C PRO A 83 3.55 -6.58 -8.96
N ILE A 84 3.82 -6.52 -7.65
CA ILE A 84 2.75 -6.44 -6.64
C ILE A 84 2.08 -5.07 -6.73
N PHE A 85 2.86 -3.99 -6.75
CA PHE A 85 2.32 -2.64 -6.92
C PHE A 85 1.59 -2.47 -8.26
N ASP A 86 2.23 -2.83 -9.38
CA ASP A 86 1.69 -2.60 -10.72
C ASP A 86 0.35 -3.36 -10.93
N GLN A 87 0.22 -4.58 -10.42
CA GLN A 87 -1.02 -5.37 -10.52
C GLN A 87 -2.12 -4.90 -9.56
N ASN A 88 -1.78 -4.15 -8.50
CA ASN A 88 -2.72 -3.75 -7.46
C ASN A 88 -2.85 -2.23 -7.28
N ALA A 89 -2.33 -1.43 -8.21
CA ALA A 89 -2.36 0.04 -8.13
C ALA A 89 -3.78 0.59 -7.94
N ALA A 90 -4.80 -0.02 -8.55
CA ALA A 90 -6.20 0.37 -8.39
C ALA A 90 -6.78 0.07 -6.99
N LYS A 91 -6.11 -0.78 -6.20
CA LYS A 91 -6.59 -1.26 -4.89
C LYS A 91 -5.88 -0.62 -3.70
N ILE A 92 -4.81 0.16 -3.91
CA ILE A 92 -4.03 0.76 -2.81
C ILE A 92 -4.87 1.63 -1.87
N GLY A 93 -6.01 2.16 -2.33
CA GLY A 93 -6.96 2.90 -1.50
C GLY A 93 -7.53 2.08 -0.32
N SER A 94 -7.50 0.75 -0.36
CA SER A 94 -7.94 -0.10 0.76
C SER A 94 -7.01 -0.02 1.97
N LEU A 95 -5.80 0.53 1.83
CA LEU A 95 -4.81 0.68 2.89
C LEU A 95 -5.06 1.91 3.79
N GLY A 96 -6.04 2.74 3.41
CA GLY A 96 -6.26 4.06 4.00
C GLY A 96 -5.55 5.17 3.21
N ALA A 97 -6.09 6.38 3.28
CA ALA A 97 -5.68 7.49 2.41
C ALA A 97 -4.19 7.86 2.55
N GLU A 98 -3.67 7.96 3.78
CA GLU A 98 -2.27 8.32 4.02
C GLU A 98 -1.32 7.21 3.55
N THR A 99 -1.59 5.96 3.89
CA THR A 99 -0.76 4.83 3.43
C THR A 99 -0.79 4.70 1.91
N ALA A 100 -1.95 4.86 1.27
CA ALA A 100 -2.07 4.85 -0.19
C ALA A 100 -1.22 5.93 -0.86
N LYS A 101 -1.23 7.15 -0.30
CA LYS A 101 -0.39 8.26 -0.76
C LYS A 101 1.10 7.95 -0.61
N GLU A 102 1.51 7.39 0.51
CA GLU A 102 2.91 6.99 0.73
C GLU A 102 3.35 5.87 -0.22
N VAL A 103 2.49 4.86 -0.45
CA VAL A 103 2.73 3.80 -1.44
C VAL A 103 2.96 4.41 -2.82
N ALA A 104 2.02 5.22 -3.31
CA ALA A 104 2.16 5.86 -4.62
C ALA A 104 3.45 6.70 -4.70
N TYR A 105 3.75 7.51 -3.68
CA TYR A 105 4.95 8.34 -3.64
C TYR A 105 6.24 7.51 -3.75
N VAL A 106 6.37 6.47 -2.91
CA VAL A 106 7.58 5.65 -2.84
C VAL A 106 7.79 4.85 -4.13
N TYR A 107 6.74 4.21 -4.66
CA TYR A 107 6.86 3.42 -5.89
C TYR A 107 7.17 4.29 -7.12
N GLU A 108 6.62 5.51 -7.22
CA GLU A 108 7.02 6.44 -8.30
C GLU A 108 8.49 6.87 -8.19
N HIS A 109 9.02 7.07 -6.96
CA HIS A 109 10.45 7.37 -6.79
C HIS A 109 11.32 6.18 -7.17
N LEU A 110 10.94 4.95 -6.79
CA LEU A 110 11.64 3.75 -7.23
C LEU A 110 11.61 3.62 -8.76
N ARG A 111 10.47 3.88 -9.40
CA ARG A 111 10.33 3.87 -10.86
C ARG A 111 11.21 4.92 -11.53
N ALA A 112 11.21 6.15 -11.03
CA ALA A 112 12.07 7.23 -11.52
C ALA A 112 13.56 6.88 -11.41
N TYR A 113 13.99 6.30 -10.29
CA TYR A 113 15.35 5.78 -10.14
C TYR A 113 15.68 4.73 -11.20
N ARG A 114 14.83 3.70 -11.37
CA ARG A 114 15.07 2.63 -12.33
C ARG A 114 15.09 3.13 -13.77
N GLN A 115 14.27 4.12 -14.11
CA GLN A 115 14.28 4.76 -15.41
C GLN A 115 15.59 5.49 -15.68
N ASN A 116 16.07 6.29 -14.72
CA ASN A 116 17.34 6.98 -14.87
C ASN A 116 18.52 5.99 -14.94
N PHE A 117 18.50 4.94 -14.12
CA PHE A 117 19.54 3.92 -14.14
C PHE A 117 19.53 3.10 -15.43
N HIS A 118 18.35 2.76 -15.96
CA HIS A 118 18.22 2.10 -17.25
C HIS A 118 18.83 2.97 -18.37
N MET A 119 18.49 4.26 -18.42
CA MET A 119 19.05 5.21 -19.38
C MET A 119 20.58 5.29 -19.29
N LEU A 120 21.12 5.36 -18.07
CA LEU A 120 22.56 5.33 -17.84
C LEU A 120 23.16 4.01 -18.37
N SER A 121 22.64 2.87 -17.94
CA SER A 121 23.17 1.55 -18.30
C SER A 121 23.15 1.29 -19.81
N LYS A 122 22.13 1.80 -20.51
CA LYS A 122 21.94 1.60 -21.94
C LYS A 122 22.82 2.52 -22.80
N HIS A 123 23.02 3.75 -22.35
CA HIS A 123 23.65 4.79 -23.17
C HIS A 123 25.02 5.25 -22.64
N ASN A 124 25.56 4.62 -21.59
CA ASN A 124 26.81 5.02 -20.94
C ASN A 124 27.99 5.24 -21.92
N GLY A 125 28.10 4.47 -22.99
CA GLY A 125 29.19 4.57 -23.96
C GLY A 125 29.07 5.74 -24.95
N ALA A 126 27.86 6.25 -25.17
CA ALA A 126 27.54 7.32 -26.13
C ALA A 126 27.09 8.63 -25.46
N MET A 127 26.77 8.59 -24.17
CA MET A 127 26.31 9.73 -23.41
C MET A 127 27.48 10.67 -23.09
N PRO A 128 27.32 12.01 -23.21
CA PRO A 128 28.32 12.96 -22.72
C PRO A 128 28.65 12.73 -21.25
N VAL A 129 29.87 13.07 -20.86
CA VAL A 129 30.38 12.87 -19.49
C VAL A 129 29.51 13.64 -18.48
N GLU A 130 29.13 14.86 -18.81
CA GLU A 130 28.30 15.74 -17.99
C GLU A 130 26.89 15.16 -17.79
N TRP A 131 26.33 14.55 -18.83
CA TRP A 131 25.02 13.89 -18.76
C TRP A 131 25.06 12.62 -17.92
N SER A 132 26.13 11.83 -18.07
CA SER A 132 26.32 10.62 -17.28
C SER A 132 26.50 10.97 -15.80
N HIS A 133 27.30 11.99 -15.50
CA HIS A 133 27.47 12.54 -14.15
C HIS A 133 26.15 13.02 -13.57
N ALA A 134 25.41 13.88 -14.28
CA ALA A 134 24.12 14.38 -13.85
C ALA A 134 23.10 13.27 -13.61
N THR A 135 23.10 12.21 -14.43
CA THR A 135 22.20 11.06 -14.27
C THR A 135 22.53 10.26 -13.00
N ILE A 136 23.80 10.05 -12.69
CA ILE A 136 24.23 9.39 -11.44
C ILE A 136 23.83 10.22 -10.22
N ILE A 137 24.09 11.53 -10.24
CA ILE A 137 23.68 12.44 -9.16
C ILE A 137 22.16 12.43 -8.99
N GLY A 138 21.40 12.40 -10.09
CA GLY A 138 19.95 12.24 -10.06
C GLY A 138 19.51 10.93 -9.41
N CYS A 139 20.15 9.81 -9.75
CA CYS A 139 19.87 8.51 -9.12
C CYS A 139 20.16 8.52 -7.62
N LEU A 140 21.32 9.06 -7.21
CA LEU A 140 21.71 9.20 -5.80
C LEU A 140 20.72 10.07 -5.03
N ALA A 141 20.29 11.19 -5.63
CA ALA A 141 19.35 12.11 -5.01
C ALA A 141 17.96 11.48 -4.84
N ILE A 142 17.48 10.70 -5.81
CA ILE A 142 16.18 10.00 -5.72
C ILE A 142 16.23 8.97 -4.59
N ILE A 143 17.21 8.07 -4.60
CA ILE A 143 17.34 7.02 -3.58
C ILE A 143 17.47 7.62 -2.18
N SER A 144 18.30 8.66 -2.02
CA SER A 144 18.54 9.26 -0.71
C SER A 144 17.30 9.96 -0.14
N ARG A 145 16.44 10.54 -0.99
CA ARG A 145 15.18 11.14 -0.55
C ARG A 145 14.12 10.10 -0.19
N SER A 146 14.09 8.98 -0.92
CA SER A 146 13.03 7.97 -0.75
C SER A 146 13.35 6.90 0.29
N GLU A 147 14.61 6.66 0.64
CA GLU A 147 15.03 5.56 1.54
C GLU A 147 14.29 5.59 2.88
N ASN A 148 14.38 6.68 3.63
CA ASN A 148 13.74 6.78 4.94
C ASN A 148 12.22 6.57 4.86
N ARG A 149 11.58 7.13 3.82
CA ARG A 149 10.14 6.96 3.60
C ARG A 149 9.78 5.54 3.21
N ALA A 150 10.60 4.87 2.40
CA ALA A 150 10.40 3.49 2.01
C ALA A 150 10.52 2.54 3.21
N VAL A 151 11.52 2.75 4.07
CA VAL A 151 11.68 1.97 5.31
C VAL A 151 10.49 2.18 6.26
N GLN A 152 10.09 3.43 6.48
CA GLN A 152 8.92 3.73 7.33
C GLN A 152 7.61 3.18 6.75
N LEU A 153 7.47 3.21 5.43
CA LEU A 153 6.32 2.62 4.75
C LEU A 153 6.30 1.10 4.92
N ALA A 154 7.44 0.40 4.79
CA ALA A 154 7.51 -1.04 5.02
C ALA A 154 7.08 -1.39 6.44
N ILE A 155 7.58 -0.67 7.46
CA ILE A 155 7.17 -0.84 8.86
C ILE A 155 5.65 -0.61 9.02
N THR A 156 5.12 0.45 8.41
CA THR A 156 3.69 0.78 8.47
C THR A 156 2.83 -0.31 7.86
N LEU A 157 3.21 -0.81 6.68
CA LEU A 157 2.49 -1.87 5.98
C LEU A 157 2.53 -3.19 6.76
N THR A 158 3.69 -3.55 7.33
CA THR A 158 3.82 -4.72 8.21
C THR A 158 2.93 -4.59 9.44
N GLY A 159 2.88 -3.42 10.08
CA GLY A 159 1.97 -3.16 11.21
C GLY A 159 0.49 -3.32 10.85
N GLN A 160 0.08 -2.95 9.63
CA GLN A 160 -1.30 -3.14 9.17
C GLN A 160 -1.70 -4.62 9.05
N THR A 161 -0.74 -5.53 8.83
CA THR A 161 -1.01 -6.98 8.78
C THR A 161 -1.41 -7.55 10.14
N GLU A 162 -0.99 -6.90 11.23
CA GLU A 162 -1.26 -7.32 12.61
C GLU A 162 -2.52 -6.68 13.20
N GLU A 163 -3.14 -5.72 12.50
CA GLU A 163 -4.35 -5.07 12.97
C GLU A 163 -5.50 -6.07 13.18
N SER A 164 -6.29 -5.83 14.23
CA SER A 164 -7.50 -6.61 14.50
C SER A 164 -8.73 -5.85 14.03
N TYR A 165 -9.53 -6.47 13.15
CA TYR A 165 -10.80 -5.91 12.66
C TYR A 165 -11.68 -5.41 13.82
N TRP A 166 -11.86 -6.24 14.84
CA TRP A 166 -12.75 -5.98 15.98
C TRP A 166 -12.28 -4.82 16.88
N ARG A 167 -11.02 -4.42 16.78
CA ARG A 167 -10.45 -3.31 17.54
C ARG A 167 -10.53 -1.97 16.80
N ARG A 168 -10.99 -1.96 15.55
CA ARG A 168 -11.15 -0.71 14.80
C ARG A 168 -12.25 0.15 15.40
N PRO A 169 -12.03 1.46 15.62
CA PRO A 169 -13.05 2.36 16.17
C PRO A 169 -14.34 2.37 15.36
N GLN A 170 -14.23 2.26 14.03
CA GLN A 170 -15.36 2.20 13.11
C GLN A 170 -16.20 0.93 13.34
N THR A 171 -15.56 -0.24 13.40
CA THR A 171 -16.23 -1.52 13.70
C THR A 171 -16.87 -1.50 15.08
N GLN A 172 -16.18 -0.96 16.10
CA GLN A 172 -16.74 -0.83 17.44
C GLN A 172 -17.95 0.12 17.48
N ALA A 173 -17.91 1.23 16.75
CA ALA A 173 -19.03 2.15 16.63
C ALA A 173 -20.23 1.47 15.96
N GLN A 174 -19.99 0.77 14.84
CA GLN A 174 -21.03 -0.01 14.15
C GLN A 174 -21.66 -1.07 15.05
N LEU A 175 -20.86 -1.79 15.83
CA LEU A 175 -21.36 -2.77 16.81
C LEU A 175 -22.20 -2.10 17.91
N LYS A 176 -21.77 -0.95 18.44
CA LYS A 176 -22.53 -0.18 19.44
C LYS A 176 -23.88 0.28 18.90
N TYR A 177 -23.91 0.86 17.71
CA TYR A 177 -25.16 1.30 17.07
C TYR A 177 -26.05 0.11 16.72
N GLY A 178 -25.48 -0.97 16.19
CA GLY A 178 -26.21 -2.20 15.91
C GLY A 178 -26.85 -2.79 17.18
N ALA A 179 -26.09 -2.88 18.28
CA ALA A 179 -26.59 -3.34 19.56
C ALA A 179 -27.69 -2.43 20.12
N ALA A 180 -27.55 -1.11 20.01
CA ALA A 180 -28.57 -0.14 20.44
C ALA A 180 -29.88 -0.29 19.65
N VAL A 181 -29.79 -0.49 18.32
CA VAL A 181 -30.97 -0.73 17.47
C VAL A 181 -31.66 -2.05 17.85
N ILE A 182 -30.89 -3.12 18.07
CA ILE A 182 -31.44 -4.41 18.52
C ILE A 182 -32.11 -4.27 19.89
N ALA A 183 -31.48 -3.57 20.84
CA ALA A 183 -32.04 -3.36 22.18
C ALA A 183 -33.34 -2.54 22.15
N ALA A 184 -33.36 -1.44 21.38
CA ALA A 184 -34.57 -0.64 21.17
C ALA A 184 -35.69 -1.47 20.53
N PHE A 185 -35.34 -2.35 19.59
CA PHE A 185 -36.28 -3.26 18.96
C PHE A 185 -36.87 -4.29 19.93
N LEU A 186 -36.03 -4.96 20.73
CA LEU A 186 -36.50 -5.91 21.73
C LEU A 186 -37.41 -5.26 22.77
N LEU A 187 -37.13 -4.01 23.16
CA LEU A 187 -38.01 -3.22 24.03
C LEU A 187 -39.35 -2.93 23.36
N ALA A 188 -39.36 -2.52 22.10
CA ALA A 188 -40.60 -2.29 21.35
C ALA A 188 -41.44 -3.57 21.25
N LEU A 189 -40.82 -4.71 20.93
CA LEU A 189 -41.52 -6.00 20.91
C LEU A 189 -42.15 -6.34 22.26
N LYS A 190 -41.46 -6.06 23.38
CA LYS A 190 -41.99 -6.32 24.72
C LYS A 190 -43.15 -5.39 25.10
N VAL A 191 -43.18 -4.17 24.56
CA VAL A 191 -44.22 -3.18 24.87
C VAL A 191 -45.48 -3.39 24.02
N PHE A 192 -45.33 -3.86 22.78
CA PHE A 192 -46.43 -3.99 21.82
C PHE A 192 -46.87 -5.44 21.54
N GLY A 193 -46.22 -6.44 22.13
CA GLY A 193 -46.58 -7.86 22.07
C GLY A 193 -47.24 -8.34 23.36
#